data_AF-D3S691-F1
#
_entry.id   AF-D3S691-F1
#
_cell.length_a   1.000
_cell.length_b   1.000
_cell.length_c   1.000
_cell.angle_alpha   90.00
_cell.angle_beta   90.00
_cell.angle_gamma   90.00
#
_symmetry.space_group_name_H-M   'P 1'
#
loop_
_entity.id
_entity.type
_entity.pdbx_description
1 polymer ?
#
loop_
_entity_poly.entity_id
_entity_poly.type
_entity_poly.pdbx_seq_one_letter_code
_entity_poly.pdbx_strand_id
1 'polypeptide(L)'
;MLFAIVSLVVCGCMIILPKKYPDVLYKEYDVIKIENRTINGVKTAIVYQVKTEIGARSSPYSLDADSKKDIGAITYYVFKNTDVEEVQIICYYAGGGGFQPYYKFKIKRRDAELSGLLNVSEKELPSAVLYYIDKLISLGDIWVNNRLPVTK
;
A
#
# COMPACT_ATOMS: atom_id res chain seq x y z
N MET A 1 -62.72 -6.26 -10.06
CA MET A 1 -61.71 -5.55 -9.23
C MET A 1 -61.26 -6.54 -8.16
N LEU A 2 -60.00 -6.90 -7.95
CA LEU A 2 -58.71 -6.41 -8.40
C LEU A 2 -57.75 -7.60 -8.16
N PHE A 3 -57.10 -8.14 -9.19
CA PHE A 3 -56.06 -9.17 -9.00
C PHE A 3 -54.76 -8.47 -8.58
N ALA A 4 -54.36 -8.63 -7.32
CA ALA A 4 -53.06 -8.17 -6.84
C ALA A 4 -52.00 -9.21 -7.19
N ILE A 5 -51.23 -8.93 -8.24
CA ILE A 5 -50.00 -9.67 -8.56
C ILE A 5 -48.90 -9.10 -7.66
N VAL A 6 -48.50 -9.85 -6.64
CA VAL A 6 -47.31 -9.56 -5.84
C VAL A 6 -46.10 -10.03 -6.64
N SER A 7 -45.52 -9.13 -7.44
CA SER A 7 -44.21 -9.35 -8.06
C SER A 7 -43.14 -9.27 -6.97
N LEU A 8 -42.69 -10.44 -6.51
CA LEU A 8 -41.50 -10.59 -5.67
C LEU A 8 -40.27 -10.25 -6.51
N VAL A 9 -39.86 -8.98 -6.52
CA VAL A 9 -38.56 -8.57 -7.05
C VAL A 9 -37.52 -9.06 -6.04
N VAL A 10 -36.97 -10.24 -6.29
CA VAL A 10 -35.77 -10.74 -5.62
C VAL A 10 -34.62 -9.85 -6.08
N CYS A 11 -34.45 -8.72 -5.40
CA CYS A 11 -33.27 -7.88 -5.51
C CYS A 11 -32.12 -8.70 -4.92
N GLY A 12 -31.40 -9.41 -5.79
CA GLY A 12 -30.17 -10.10 -5.44
C GLY A 12 -29.15 -9.06 -5.01
N CYS A 13 -29.15 -8.70 -3.73
CA CYS A 13 -28.00 -8.09 -3.09
C CYS A 13 -26.86 -9.11 -3.20
N MET A 14 -26.07 -9.02 -4.28
CA MET A 14 -24.75 -9.60 -4.32
C MET A 14 -24.01 -9.01 -3.12
N ILE A 15 -23.91 -9.79 -2.05
CA ILE A 15 -22.99 -9.53 -0.96
C ILE A 15 -21.60 -9.64 -1.59
N ILE A 16 -21.07 -8.52 -2.07
CA ILE A 16 -19.68 -8.42 -2.45
C ILE A 16 -18.91 -8.55 -1.14
N LEU A 17 -18.53 -9.78 -0.80
CA LEU A 17 -17.56 -10.03 0.26
C LEU A 17 -16.35 -9.14 -0.06
N PRO A 18 -15.92 -8.25 0.86
CA PRO A 18 -14.79 -7.39 0.59
C PRO A 18 -13.60 -8.27 0.25
N LYS A 19 -12.99 -8.06 -0.93
CA LYS A 19 -11.76 -8.77 -1.31
C LYS A 19 -10.76 -8.57 -0.19
N LYS A 20 -10.43 -9.66 0.50
CA LYS A 20 -9.49 -9.64 1.61
C LYS A 20 -8.09 -9.55 1.03
N TYR A 21 -7.33 -8.54 1.46
CA TYR A 21 -5.91 -8.44 1.17
C TYR A 21 -5.15 -9.66 1.71
N PRO A 22 -4.05 -10.09 1.06
CA PRO A 22 -3.29 -11.24 1.52
C PRO A 22 -2.72 -10.98 2.91
N ASP A 23 -2.76 -12.02 3.76
CA ASP A 23 -2.30 -11.96 5.16
C ASP A 23 -0.83 -11.52 5.29
N VAL A 24 -0.01 -11.76 4.26
CA VAL A 24 1.41 -11.37 4.20
C VAL A 24 1.63 -9.88 4.48
N LEU A 25 0.72 -9.01 4.02
CA LEU A 25 0.77 -7.57 4.28
C LEU A 25 0.80 -7.27 5.78
N TYR A 26 -0.02 -7.99 6.55
CA TYR A 26 -0.17 -7.80 7.98
C TYR A 26 0.88 -8.54 8.80
N LYS A 27 1.39 -9.67 8.29
CA LYS A 27 2.33 -10.54 9.01
C LYS A 27 3.79 -10.19 8.80
N GLU A 28 4.15 -9.72 7.60
CA GLU A 28 5.54 -9.54 7.19
C GLU A 28 5.92 -8.08 6.92
N TYR A 29 4.94 -7.22 6.64
CA TYR A 29 5.18 -5.82 6.27
C TYR A 29 4.58 -4.81 7.25
N ASP A 30 4.24 -5.26 8.47
CA ASP A 30 3.71 -4.42 9.55
C ASP A 30 2.52 -3.52 9.16
N VAL A 31 1.72 -3.95 8.18
CA VAL A 31 0.48 -3.27 7.82
C VAL A 31 -0.55 -3.55 8.89
N ILE A 32 -1.10 -2.48 9.48
CA ILE A 32 -2.13 -2.58 10.51
C ILE A 32 -3.54 -2.41 9.96
N LYS A 33 -3.68 -1.72 8.82
CA LYS A 33 -4.98 -1.39 8.23
C LYS A 33 -4.83 -1.04 6.76
N ILE A 34 -5.82 -1.44 5.96
CA ILE A 34 -5.98 -0.95 4.59
C ILE A 34 -7.41 -0.43 4.42
N GLU A 35 -7.55 0.78 3.89
CA GLU A 35 -8.84 1.40 3.58
C GLU A 35 -8.96 1.64 2.08
N ASN A 36 -10.05 1.17 1.48
CA ASN A 36 -10.41 1.52 0.11
C ASN A 36 -11.33 2.72 0.11
N ARG A 37 -10.95 3.78 -0.59
CA ARG A 37 -11.74 5.01 -0.72
C ARG A 37 -11.72 5.51 -2.16
N THR A 38 -12.70 6.35 -2.49
CA THR A 38 -12.62 7.16 -3.71
C THR A 38 -12.25 8.57 -3.31
N ILE A 39 -11.09 9.05 -3.76
CA ILE A 39 -10.58 10.39 -3.47
C ILE A 39 -10.53 11.16 -4.77
N ASN A 40 -11.30 12.24 -4.88
CA ASN A 40 -11.39 13.06 -6.11
C ASN A 40 -11.68 12.22 -7.37
N GLY A 41 -12.55 11.20 -7.25
CA GLY A 41 -12.91 10.30 -8.35
C GLY A 41 -11.94 9.15 -8.61
N VAL A 42 -10.80 9.07 -7.92
CA VAL A 42 -9.79 8.02 -8.08
C VAL A 42 -10.03 6.91 -7.04
N LYS A 43 -10.04 5.65 -7.47
CA LYS A 43 -10.09 4.50 -6.54
C LYS A 43 -8.73 4.34 -5.86
N THR A 44 -8.65 4.59 -4.56
CA THR A 44 -7.39 4.60 -3.81
C THR A 44 -7.42 3.59 -2.66
N ALA A 45 -6.37 2.79 -2.54
CA ALA A 45 -6.07 2.01 -1.34
C ALA A 45 -5.11 2.80 -0.44
N ILE A 46 -5.52 3.08 0.80
CA ILE A 46 -4.70 3.72 1.83
C ILE A 46 -4.21 2.63 2.79
N VAL A 47 -2.91 2.37 2.78
CA VAL A 47 -2.23 1.38 3.61
C VAL A 47 -1.59 2.08 4.79
N TYR A 48 -1.93 1.65 6.00
CA TYR A 48 -1.33 2.13 7.24
C TYR A 48 -0.32 1.10 7.75
N GLN A 49 0.94 1.50 7.85
CA GLN A 49 2.05 0.70 8.37
C GLN A 49 2.55 1.28 9.69
N VAL A 50 2.99 0.43 10.62
CA VAL A 50 3.65 0.87 11.86
C VAL A 50 4.98 0.15 12.02
N LYS A 51 6.08 0.90 12.08
CA LYS A 51 7.42 0.38 12.36
C LYS A 51 7.88 0.74 13.76
N THR A 52 8.55 -0.17 14.44
CA THR A 52 9.19 0.06 15.74
C THR A 52 10.67 0.41 15.62
N GLU A 53 11.28 0.12 14.46
CA GLU A 53 12.70 0.34 14.18
C GLU A 53 12.88 1.10 12.85
N ILE A 54 13.94 1.91 12.79
CA ILE A 54 14.39 2.58 11.56
C ILE A 54 15.85 2.20 11.38
N GLY A 55 16.14 1.52 10.27
CA GLY A 55 17.50 1.12 9.89
C GLY A 55 18.39 2.31 9.52
N ALA A 56 19.62 2.01 9.12
CA ALA A 56 20.57 3.04 8.72
C ALA A 56 20.09 3.81 7.46
N ARG A 57 20.34 5.13 7.45
CA ARG A 57 19.91 6.02 6.36
C ARG A 57 21.10 6.83 5.84
N SER A 58 21.18 7.01 4.53
CA SER A 58 22.24 7.82 3.91
C SER A 58 22.07 9.32 4.18
N SER A 59 20.84 9.77 4.42
CA SER A 59 20.49 11.14 4.79
C SER A 59 19.17 11.21 5.58
N PRO A 60 18.86 12.34 6.24
CA PRO A 60 17.55 12.56 6.86
C PRO A 60 16.35 12.46 5.89
N TYR A 61 16.58 12.65 4.60
CA TYR A 61 15.56 12.63 3.55
C TYR A 61 15.42 11.28 2.85
N SER A 62 16.35 10.34 3.10
CA SER A 62 16.28 8.99 2.56
C SER A 62 15.48 8.06 3.44
N LEU A 63 14.91 7.01 2.83
CA LEU A 63 14.40 5.84 3.52
C LEU A 63 15.55 4.88 3.84
N ASP A 64 15.42 4.13 4.94
CA ASP A 64 16.23 2.95 5.18
C ASP A 64 15.92 1.84 4.15
N ALA A 65 16.84 0.88 4.01
CA ALA A 65 16.75 -0.17 3.00
C ALA A 65 15.50 -1.04 3.15
N ASP A 66 15.06 -1.33 4.37
CA ASP A 66 13.91 -2.20 4.59
C ASP A 66 12.60 -1.46 4.29
N SER A 67 12.50 -0.18 4.65
CA SER A 67 11.33 0.64 4.27
C SER A 67 11.20 0.81 2.77
N LYS A 68 12.32 0.89 2.02
CA LYS A 68 12.27 0.81 0.56
C LYS A 68 11.67 -0.52 0.09
N LYS A 69 12.13 -1.65 0.65
CA LYS A 69 11.61 -2.98 0.27
C LYS A 69 10.12 -3.10 0.55
N ASP A 70 9.68 -2.64 1.72
CA ASP A 70 8.27 -2.69 2.14
C ASP A 70 7.40 -1.90 1.18
N ILE A 71 7.80 -0.70 0.78
CA ILE A 71 7.06 0.10 -0.21
C ILE A 71 6.85 -0.70 -1.49
N GLY A 72 7.90 -1.36 -2.00
CA GLY A 72 7.80 -2.19 -3.20
C GLY A 72 6.83 -3.36 -3.03
N ALA A 73 6.99 -4.14 -1.97
CA ALA A 73 6.17 -5.32 -1.72
C ALA A 73 4.70 -4.97 -1.43
N ILE A 74 4.45 -3.96 -0.59
CA ILE A 74 3.09 -3.48 -0.29
C ILE A 74 2.41 -3.02 -1.58
N THR A 75 3.09 -2.21 -2.39
CA THR A 75 2.57 -1.75 -3.69
C THR A 75 2.22 -2.91 -4.60
N TYR A 76 3.11 -3.92 -4.69
CA TYR A 76 2.87 -5.14 -5.46
C TYR A 76 1.61 -5.87 -5.00
N TYR A 77 1.53 -6.22 -3.72
CA TYR A 77 0.41 -7.01 -3.20
C TYR A 77 -0.92 -6.26 -3.32
N VAL A 78 -0.94 -4.95 -3.09
CA VAL A 78 -2.18 -4.17 -3.21
C VAL A 78 -2.67 -4.15 -4.66
N PHE A 79 -1.81 -3.82 -5.63
CA PHE A 79 -2.25 -3.75 -7.03
C PHE A 79 -2.57 -5.11 -7.66
N LYS A 80 -1.89 -6.19 -7.24
CA LYS A 80 -2.17 -7.55 -7.73
C LYS A 80 -3.47 -8.12 -7.20
N ASN A 81 -3.95 -7.65 -6.05
CA ASN A 81 -5.15 -8.20 -5.39
C ASN A 81 -6.39 -7.29 -5.48
N THR A 82 -6.27 -6.09 -6.06
CA THR A 82 -7.37 -5.12 -6.17
C THR A 82 -7.41 -4.45 -7.53
N ASP A 83 -8.47 -3.71 -7.82
CA ASP A 83 -8.66 -2.87 -9.03
C ASP A 83 -8.43 -1.38 -8.73
N VAL A 84 -7.79 -1.03 -7.61
CA VAL A 84 -7.51 0.37 -7.28
C VAL A 84 -6.58 0.99 -8.30
N GLU A 85 -6.76 2.29 -8.54
CA GLU A 85 -6.00 3.09 -9.49
C GLU A 85 -4.79 3.74 -8.81
N GLU A 86 -4.80 3.82 -7.48
CA GLU A 86 -3.76 4.47 -6.70
C GLU A 86 -3.53 3.75 -5.36
N VAL A 87 -2.26 3.69 -4.95
CA VAL A 87 -1.85 3.22 -3.62
C VAL A 87 -1.22 4.38 -2.87
N GLN A 88 -1.65 4.56 -1.62
CA GLN A 88 -1.05 5.47 -0.66
C GLN A 88 -0.57 4.66 0.54
N ILE A 89 0.71 4.74 0.89
CA ILE A 89 1.28 4.10 2.08
C ILE A 89 1.61 5.20 3.07
N ILE A 90 1.05 5.11 4.27
CA ILE A 90 1.34 6.00 5.39
C ILE A 90 1.99 5.14 6.47
N CYS A 91 3.30 5.30 6.63
CA CYS A 91 4.05 4.62 7.68
C CYS A 91 4.22 5.54 8.88
N TYR A 92 3.94 5.00 10.06
CA TYR A 92 4.26 5.60 11.34
C TYR A 92 5.44 4.89 11.99
N TYR A 93 6.22 5.64 12.75
CA TYR A 93 7.25 5.13 13.63
C TYR A 93 6.77 5.20 15.07
N ALA A 94 6.85 4.06 15.77
CA ALA A 94 6.43 3.86 17.15
C ALA A 94 7.61 3.54 18.08
N GLY A 95 8.74 4.23 17.91
CA GLY A 95 9.90 4.10 18.79
C GLY A 95 10.23 5.39 19.56
N GLY A 96 11.03 5.27 20.62
CA GLY A 96 11.45 6.42 21.44
C GLY A 96 10.34 7.04 22.29
N GLY A 97 9.27 6.31 22.59
CA GLY A 97 8.18 6.78 23.46
C GLY A 97 7.11 7.64 22.77
N GLY A 98 7.11 7.72 21.44
CA GLY A 98 6.12 8.49 20.68
C GLY A 98 5.68 7.81 19.38
N PHE A 99 4.55 8.29 18.85
CA PHE A 99 3.99 7.85 17.56
C PHE A 99 4.03 9.01 16.58
N GLN A 100 4.81 8.88 15.52
CA GLN A 100 5.05 9.97 14.57
C GLN A 100 5.10 9.47 13.12
N PRO A 101 4.65 10.26 12.14
CA PRO A 101 4.76 9.88 10.73
C PRO A 101 6.23 9.66 10.37
N TYR A 102 6.52 8.55 9.69
CA TYR A 102 7.84 8.27 9.14
C TYR A 102 7.88 8.67 7.66
N TYR A 103 7.09 8.02 6.83
CA TYR A 103 7.03 8.34 5.42
C TYR A 103 5.61 8.27 4.88
N LYS A 104 5.39 8.96 3.78
CA LYS A 104 4.18 8.87 2.97
C LYS A 104 4.59 8.62 1.54
N PHE A 105 4.14 7.52 0.97
CA PHE A 105 4.38 7.17 -0.42
C PHE A 105 3.05 7.11 -1.16
N LYS A 106 3.04 7.59 -2.40
CA LYS A 106 1.85 7.58 -3.26
C LYS A 106 2.26 7.22 -4.68
N ILE A 107 1.54 6.31 -5.31
CA ILE A 107 1.79 5.94 -6.70
C ILE A 107 0.51 5.51 -7.41
N LYS A 108 0.39 5.87 -8.69
CA LYS A 108 -0.70 5.41 -9.56
C LYS A 108 -0.37 4.04 -10.13
N ARG A 109 -1.39 3.24 -10.42
CA ARG A 109 -1.25 1.92 -11.03
C ARG A 109 -0.38 1.95 -12.29
N ARG A 110 -0.67 2.89 -13.21
CA ARG A 110 0.08 3.02 -14.48
C ARG A 110 1.57 3.22 -14.23
N ASP A 111 1.93 4.03 -13.25
CA ASP A 111 3.33 4.32 -12.92
C ASP A 111 4.00 3.11 -12.25
N ALA A 112 3.26 2.38 -11.40
CA ALA A 112 3.71 1.11 -10.86
C ALA A 112 3.89 0.03 -11.95
N GLU A 113 3.03 -0.03 -12.96
CA GLU A 113 3.19 -0.91 -14.14
C GLU A 113 4.43 -0.53 -14.94
N LEU A 114 4.68 0.76 -15.16
CA LEU A 114 5.88 1.28 -15.85
C LEU A 114 7.18 0.97 -15.11
N SER A 115 7.14 0.79 -13.79
CA SER A 115 8.31 0.35 -13.02
C SER A 115 8.81 -1.03 -13.47
N GLY A 116 7.90 -1.90 -13.94
CA GLY A 116 8.16 -3.32 -14.25
C GLY A 116 7.92 -4.26 -13.07
N LEU A 117 7.75 -3.74 -11.85
CA LEU A 117 7.59 -4.55 -10.65
C LEU A 117 6.33 -5.43 -10.69
N LEU A 118 5.23 -4.95 -11.28
CA LEU A 118 3.96 -5.71 -11.30
C LEU A 118 3.95 -6.90 -12.27
N ASN A 119 4.96 -6.99 -13.15
CA ASN A 119 5.10 -8.03 -14.17
C ASN A 119 5.80 -9.28 -13.66
N VAL A 120 6.45 -9.22 -12.49
CA VAL A 120 7.16 -10.36 -11.92
C VAL A 120 6.19 -11.32 -11.22
N SER A 121 6.62 -12.57 -11.04
CA SER A 121 5.90 -13.51 -10.20
C SER A 121 6.14 -13.23 -8.71
N GLU A 122 5.21 -13.64 -7.85
CA GLU A 122 5.35 -13.45 -6.40
C GLU A 122 6.61 -14.12 -5.83
N LYS A 123 7.02 -15.26 -6.40
CA LYS A 123 8.26 -15.97 -6.03
C LYS A 123 9.52 -15.12 -6.28
N GLU A 124 9.50 -14.27 -7.30
CA GLU A 124 10.63 -13.42 -7.68
C GLU A 124 10.60 -12.07 -6.96
N LEU A 125 9.50 -11.75 -6.28
CA LEU A 125 9.26 -10.45 -5.65
C LEU A 125 10.43 -9.99 -4.75
N PRO A 126 11.03 -10.84 -3.88
CA PRO A 126 12.13 -10.38 -3.02
C PRO A 126 13.31 -9.80 -3.81
N SER A 127 13.72 -10.48 -4.88
CA SER A 127 14.82 -10.04 -5.75
C SER A 127 14.39 -8.89 -6.67
N ALA A 128 13.17 -8.95 -7.18
CA ALA A 128 12.62 -7.93 -8.08
C ALA A 128 12.47 -6.57 -7.38
N VAL A 129 12.05 -6.55 -6.12
CA VAL A 129 11.97 -5.33 -5.32
C VAL A 129 13.33 -4.66 -5.24
N LEU A 130 14.40 -5.40 -4.95
CA LEU A 130 15.77 -4.83 -4.91
C LEU A 130 16.16 -4.15 -6.22
N TYR A 131 15.75 -4.72 -7.35
CA TYR A 131 16.09 -4.23 -8.68
C TYR A 131 15.22 -3.04 -9.12
N TYR A 132 13.91 -3.08 -8.86
CA TYR A 132 12.95 -2.10 -9.37
C TYR A 132 12.61 -0.96 -8.40
N ILE A 133 12.98 -1.05 -7.13
CA ILE A 133 12.47 -0.13 -6.10
C ILE A 133 12.85 1.33 -6.35
N ASP A 134 14.09 1.62 -6.75
CA ASP A 134 14.50 3.01 -6.97
C ASP A 134 13.72 3.65 -8.14
N LYS A 135 13.38 2.85 -9.17
CA LYS A 135 12.51 3.28 -10.27
C LYS A 135 11.05 3.44 -9.82
N LEU A 136 10.54 2.53 -8.99
CA LEU A 136 9.20 2.64 -8.43
C LEU A 136 9.06 3.93 -7.58
N ILE A 137 10.06 4.21 -6.74
CA ILE A 137 10.08 5.41 -5.90
C ILE A 137 10.17 6.68 -6.76
N SER A 138 10.98 6.69 -7.82
CA SER A 138 11.11 7.88 -8.70
C SER A 138 9.86 8.17 -9.53
N LEU A 139 9.02 7.16 -9.77
CA LEU A 139 7.73 7.29 -10.46
C LEU A 139 6.57 7.65 -9.53
N GLY A 140 6.76 7.55 -8.21
CA GLY A 140 5.79 7.93 -7.19
C GLY A 140 6.16 9.23 -6.48
N ASP A 141 5.25 9.68 -5.62
CA ASP A 141 5.49 10.80 -4.71
C ASP A 141 5.90 10.26 -3.33
N ILE A 142 7.08 10.63 -2.86
CA ILE A 142 7.59 10.25 -1.53
C ILE A 142 7.83 11.48 -0.67
N TRP A 143 7.34 11.42 0.57
CA TRP A 143 7.70 12.34 1.65
C TRP A 143 8.30 11.55 2.81
N VAL A 144 9.41 12.02 3.36
CA VAL A 144 10.12 11.41 4.50
C VAL A 144 10.24 12.43 5.63
N ASN A 145 9.92 12.02 6.84
CA ASN A 145 10.09 12.84 8.04
C ASN A 145 11.58 12.96 8.41
N ASN A 146 12.16 14.10 8.06
CA ASN A 146 13.56 14.42 8.32
C ASN A 146 13.91 14.72 9.79
N ARG A 147 12.93 14.74 10.69
CA ARG A 147 13.13 14.96 12.13
C ARG A 147 13.43 13.67 12.90
N LEU A 148 13.20 12.52 12.27
CA LEU A 148 13.53 11.23 12.86
C LEU A 148 15.05 11.02 12.90
N PRO A 149 15.58 10.31 13.91
CA PRO A 149 17.01 10.11 14.06
C PRO A 149 17.62 9.37 12.85
N VAL A 150 18.80 9.80 12.44
CA VAL A 150 19.62 9.07 11.47
C VAL A 150 20.60 8.22 12.28
N THR A 151 20.30 6.94 12.43
CA THR A 151 21.28 5.94 12.84
C THR A 151 22.23 5.72 11.66
N LYS A 152 23.53 5.94 11.89
CA LYS A 152 24.60 5.69 10.92
C LYS A 152 25.29 4.38 11.25
#